data_AF-A0A8T6LXQ5-F1
#
_entry.id   AF-A0A8T6LXQ5-F1
#
_cell.length_a   1.000
_cell.length_b   1.000
_cell.length_c   1.000
_cell.angle_alpha   90.00
_cell.angle_beta   90.00
_cell.angle_gamma   90.00
#
_symmetry.space_group_name_H-M   'P 1'
#
loop_
_entity.id
_entity.type
_entity.pdbx_description
1 polymer ?
#
loop_
_entity_poly.entity_id
_entity_poly.type
_entity_poly.pdbx_seq_one_letter_code
_entity_poly.pdbx_strand_id
1 'polypeptide(L)'
;MPLAVTHILVPIILIDLFRDHIIGKKGVITNKHVLLAGLSGLFPDIDLPVSYLVFGGVSIHRLYTHNIWFPILFLAISMFFHFID
;
A
#
# COMPACT_ATOMS: atom_id res chain seq x y z
N MET A 1 -17.73 -5.34 -1.97
CA MET A 1 -17.82 -3.89 -2.25
C MET A 1 -16.46 -3.43 -2.70
N PRO A 2 -16.34 -2.64 -3.79
CA PRO A 2 -15.04 -2.08 -4.18
C PRO A 2 -14.63 -1.06 -3.13
N LEU A 3 -13.84 -1.51 -2.16
CA LEU A 3 -13.33 -0.69 -1.06
C LEU A 3 -12.09 0.10 -1.49
N ALA A 4 -11.89 0.33 -2.79
CA ALA A 4 -10.74 1.06 -3.34
C ALA A 4 -10.56 2.44 -2.68
N VAL A 5 -11.69 3.12 -2.40
CA VAL A 5 -11.67 4.40 -1.66
C VAL A 5 -11.12 4.20 -0.25
N THR A 6 -11.53 3.15 0.46
CA THR A 6 -11.01 2.81 1.79
C THR A 6 -9.52 2.45 1.73
N HIS A 7 -9.12 1.66 0.72
CA HIS A 7 -7.73 1.28 0.47
C HIS A 7 -6.84 2.51 0.26
N ILE A 8 -7.34 3.60 -0.32
CA ILE A 8 -6.56 4.84 -0.49
C ILE A 8 -6.63 5.73 0.76
N LEU A 9 -7.84 5.95 1.30
CA LEU A 9 -8.04 6.92 2.37
C LEU A 9 -7.43 6.48 3.70
N VAL A 10 -7.50 5.18 4.05
CA VAL A 10 -6.96 4.69 5.32
C VAL A 10 -5.44 4.92 5.40
N PRO A 11 -4.62 4.52 4.42
CA PRO A 11 -3.19 4.83 4.43
C PRO A 11 -2.87 6.33 4.40
N ILE A 12 -3.62 7.13 3.62
CA ILE A 12 -3.43 8.59 3.60
C ILE A 12 -3.62 9.15 5.00
N ILE A 13 -4.75 8.84 5.64
CA ILE A 13 -5.09 9.35 6.97
C ILE A 13 -4.06 8.87 8.00
N LEU A 14 -3.67 7.60 7.97
CA LEU A 14 -2.69 7.06 8.92
C LEU A 14 -1.31 7.72 8.77
N ILE A 15 -0.80 7.86 7.54
CA ILE A 15 0.51 8.46 7.31
C ILE A 15 0.50 9.97 7.56
N ASP A 16 -0.59 10.66 7.24
CA ASP A 16 -0.76 12.09 7.53
C ASP A 16 -0.81 12.34 9.06
N LEU A 17 -1.57 11.54 9.79
CA LEU A 17 -1.60 11.58 11.25
C LEU A 17 -0.24 11.24 11.87
N PHE A 18 0.43 10.20 11.36
CA PHE A 18 1.77 9.79 11.82
C PHE A 18 2.81 10.89 11.58
N ARG A 19 2.78 11.53 10.40
CA ARG A 19 3.63 12.68 10.09
C ARG A 19 3.40 13.82 11.08
N ASP A 20 2.14 14.21 11.30
CA ASP A 20 1.83 15.41 12.06
C ASP A 20 2.00 15.22 13.58
N HIS A 21 1.71 14.03 14.10
CA HIS A 21 1.71 13.78 15.55
C HIS A 21 2.96 13.08 16.09
N ILE A 22 3.71 12.33 15.27
CA ILE A 22 4.87 11.55 15.73
C ILE A 22 6.19 12.11 15.19
N ILE A 23 6.31 12.30 13.88
CA ILE A 23 7.56 12.86 13.29
C ILE A 23 7.64 14.39 13.48
N GLY A 24 6.47 15.05 13.48
CA GLY A 24 6.36 16.50 13.44
C GLY A 24 6.70 17.08 12.06
N LYS A 25 6.55 18.41 11.90
CA LYS A 25 6.76 19.13 10.63
C LYS A 25 8.22 19.13 10.10
N LYS A 26 9.14 18.36 10.68
CA LYS A 26 10.47 18.17 10.11
C LYS A 26 10.25 17.46 8.77
N GLY A 27 10.53 18.14 7.65
CA GLY A 27 10.09 17.82 6.28
C GLY A 27 10.57 16.50 5.66
N VAL A 28 10.76 15.46 6.45
CA VAL A 28 11.10 14.09 6.06
C VAL A 28 9.95 13.45 5.28
N ILE A 29 8.71 13.60 5.75
CA ILE A 29 7.51 13.11 5.04
C ILE A 29 6.80 14.28 4.38
N THR A 30 6.94 14.39 3.06
CA THR A 30 6.23 15.39 2.24
C THR A 30 4.87 14.87 1.77
N ASN A 31 3.99 15.75 1.27
CA ASN A 31 2.69 15.35 0.70
C ASN A 31 2.80 14.30 -0.41
N LYS A 32 3.93 14.25 -1.14
CA LYS A 32 4.19 13.21 -2.15
C LYS A 32 4.26 11.83 -1.51
N HIS A 33 4.88 11.71 -0.34
CA HIS A 33 4.97 10.45 0.39
C HIS A 33 3.59 10.01 0.91
N VAL A 34 2.78 10.95 1.40
CA VAL A 34 1.40 10.68 1.82
C VAL A 34 0.56 10.16 0.64
N LEU A 35 0.69 10.79 -0.53
CA LEU A 35 0.01 10.35 -1.75
C LEU A 35 0.49 8.96 -2.21
N LEU A 36 1.80 8.70 -2.19
CA LEU A 36 2.36 7.39 -2.51
C LEU A 36 1.89 6.31 -1.53
N ALA A 37 1.75 6.62 -0.25
CA ALA A 37 1.18 5.71 0.73
C ALA A 37 -0.31 5.41 0.46
N GLY A 38 -1.09 6.41 0.04
CA GLY A 38 -2.46 6.20 -0.44
C GLY A 38 -2.53 5.25 -1.63
N LEU A 39 -1.69 5.48 -2.65
CA LEU A 39 -1.64 4.63 -3.84
C LEU A 39 -1.16 3.21 -3.53
N SER A 40 -0.20 3.05 -2.60
CA SER A 40 0.24 1.72 -2.18
C SER A 40 -0.85 0.95 -1.43
N GLY A 41 -1.86 1.62 -0.87
CA GLY A 41 -3.02 0.96 -0.31
C GLY A 41 -3.85 0.16 -1.31
N LEU A 42 -3.75 0.45 -2.61
CA LEU A 42 -4.40 -0.31 -3.68
C LEU A 42 -3.63 -1.58 -4.08
N PHE A 43 -2.41 -1.78 -3.60
CA PHE A 43 -1.60 -2.95 -3.96
C PHE A 43 -2.26 -4.30 -3.67
N PRO A 44 -3.02 -4.48 -2.57
CA PRO A 44 -3.78 -5.71 -2.35
C PRO A 44 -4.77 -6.02 -3.48
N ASP A 45 -5.30 -5.00 -4.17
CA ASP A 45 -6.25 -5.15 -5.26
C ASP A 45 -5.55 -5.37 -6.64
N ILE A 46 -4.22 -5.47 -6.68
CA ILE A 46 -3.46 -5.69 -7.94
C ILE A 46 -3.76 -7.05 -8.59
N ASP A 47 -4.32 -7.98 -7.82
CA ASP A 47 -4.77 -9.28 -8.31
C ASP A 47 -5.93 -9.17 -9.31
N LEU A 48 -6.72 -8.08 -9.27
CA LEU A 48 -7.81 -7.83 -10.22
C LEU A 48 -7.29 -7.62 -11.66
N PRO A 49 -6.41 -6.63 -11.96
CA PRO A 49 -5.86 -6.49 -13.30
C PRO A 49 -5.01 -7.70 -13.71
N VAL A 50 -4.30 -8.33 -12.77
CA VAL A 50 -3.54 -9.56 -13.04
C VAL A 50 -4.48 -10.71 -13.44
N SER A 51 -5.62 -10.87 -12.77
CA SER A 51 -6.62 -11.89 -13.10
C SER A 51 -7.16 -11.72 -14.52
N TYR A 52 -7.34 -10.47 -14.95
CA TYR A 52 -7.78 -10.16 -16.30
C TYR A 52 -6.70 -10.46 -17.35
N LEU A 53 -5.45 -10.05 -17.09
CA LEU A 53 -4.34 -10.18 -18.04
C LEU A 53 -3.80 -11.61 -18.16
N VAL A 54 -3.72 -12.34 -17.05
CA VAL A 54 -3.02 -13.65 -16.97
C VAL A 54 -4.01 -14.82 -16.99
N PHE A 55 -5.18 -14.65 -16.37
CA PHE A 55 -6.15 -15.74 -16.18
C PHE A 55 -7.43 -15.55 -17.02
N GLY A 56 -7.40 -14.66 -18.02
CA GLY A 56 -8.51 -14.45 -18.94
C GLY A 56 -9.81 -13.98 -18.27
N GLY A 57 -9.71 -13.27 -17.14
CA GLY A 57 -10.86 -12.77 -16.38
C GLY A 57 -11.40 -13.75 -15.32
N VAL A 58 -10.78 -14.92 -15.14
CA VAL A 58 -11.06 -15.77 -13.99
C VAL A 58 -10.57 -15.06 -12.73
N SER A 59 -11.50 -14.64 -11.88
CA SER A 59 -11.19 -13.89 -10.67
C SER A 59 -10.40 -14.75 -9.68
N ILE A 60 -9.13 -14.38 -9.48
CA ILE A 60 -8.27 -14.86 -8.39
C ILE A 60 -8.22 -13.84 -7.23
N HIS A 61 -9.14 -12.88 -7.23
CA HIS A 61 -9.16 -11.80 -6.25
C HIS A 61 -9.24 -12.36 -4.82
N ARG A 62 -8.39 -11.85 -3.93
CA ARG A 62 -8.23 -12.21 -2.52
C ARG A 62 -7.52 -13.52 -2.22
N LEU A 63 -7.15 -14.32 -3.23
CA LEU A 63 -6.43 -15.58 -2.99
C LEU A 63 -4.98 -15.36 -2.56
N TYR A 64 -4.30 -14.35 -3.13
CA TYR A 64 -2.86 -14.19 -2.98
C TYR A 64 -2.43 -12.91 -2.25
N THR A 65 -3.11 -11.80 -2.50
CA THR A 65 -2.67 -10.45 -2.08
C THR A 65 -3.41 -9.92 -0.85
N HIS A 66 -4.56 -10.50 -0.50
CA HIS A 66 -5.37 -10.13 0.67
C HIS A 66 -5.00 -10.95 1.90
N ASN A 67 -3.71 -11.09 2.17
CA ASN A 67 -3.19 -11.78 3.34
C ASN A 67 -2.19 -10.88 4.05
N ILE A 68 -2.05 -11.00 5.37
CA ILE A 68 -1.09 -10.23 6.19
C ILE A 68 0.36 -10.39 5.70
N TRP A 69 0.68 -11.53 5.07
CA TRP A 69 2.00 -11.76 4.50
C TRP A 69 2.35 -10.82 3.34
N PHE A 70 1.35 -10.34 2.61
CA PHE A 70 1.58 -9.44 1.47
C PHE A 70 2.16 -8.07 1.90
N PRO A 71 1.54 -7.31 2.84
CA PRO A 71 2.16 -6.09 3.36
C PRO A 71 3.44 -6.38 4.16
N ILE A 72 3.55 -7.52 4.87
CA ILE A 72 4.79 -7.89 5.56
C ILE A 72 5.96 -8.07 4.58
N LEU A 73 5.71 -8.67 3.41
CA LEU A 73 6.73 -8.82 2.37
C LEU A 73 7.25 -7.45 1.91
N PHE A 74 6.36 -6.49 1.63
CA PHE A 74 6.76 -5.14 1.25
C PHE A 74 7.50 -4.40 2.36
N LEU A 75 7.08 -4.60 3.61
CA LEU A 75 7.80 -4.06 4.76
C LEU A 75 9.21 -4.64 4.87
N ALA A 76 9.37 -5.96 4.69
CA ALA A 76 10.67 -6.63 4.69
C ALA A 76 11.58 -6.14 3.55
N ILE A 77 11.03 -5.98 2.34
CA ILE A 77 11.74 -5.40 1.19
C ILE A 77 12.17 -3.96 1.51
N SER A 78 11.28 -3.13 2.06
CA SER A 78 11.60 -1.76 2.44
C SER A 78 12.72 -1.69 3.48
N MET A 79 12.72 -2.58 4.48
CA MET A 79 13.79 -2.66 5.47
C MET A 79 15.11 -3.10 4.83
N PHE A 80 15.08 -4.11 3.96
CA PHE A 80 16.27 -4.60 3.26
C PHE A 80 16.97 -3.48 2.48
N PHE A 81 16.23 -2.69 1.71
CA PHE A 81 16.81 -1.54 0.99
C PHE A 81 17.35 -0.47 1.95
N HIS A 82 16.66 -0.18 3.05
CA HIS A 82 17.14 0.77 4.05
C HIS A 82 18.50 0.39 4.68
N PHE A 83 18.84 -0.90 4.76
CA PHE A 83 20.10 -1.36 5.33
C PHE A 83 21.24 -1.46 4.30
N ILE A 84 20.95 -1.35 3.01
CA ILE A 84 21.95 -1.47 1.92
C ILE A 84 22.33 -0.10 1.35
N ASP A 85 21.46 0.90 1.49
CA ASP A 85 21.73 2.32 1.23
C ASP A 85 22.50 2.99 2.39
#